data_AF-A0AAE0DHH2-F1
#
_entry.id   AF-A0AAE0DHH2-F1
#
_cell.length_a   1.000
_cell.length_b   1.000
_cell.length_c   1.000
_cell.angle_alpha   90.00
_cell.angle_beta   90.00
_cell.angle_gamma   90.00
#
_symmetry.space_group_name_H-M   'P 1'
#
loop_
_entity.id
_entity.type
_entity.pdbx_description
1 polymer ?
#
loop_
_entity_poly.entity_id
_entity_poly.type
_entity_poly.pdbx_seq_one_letter_code
_entity_poly.pdbx_strand_id
1 'polypeptide(L)'
;MTPQNNANEGPAFTPQNIVTEDDFVVFLYNAFPLFTDDDVSRVLLYYPSTNASVDMSTLDFATSGNSTPTALNESTFATGQQQRADNVYAEATFVCPSYWLAEAFTNNDRISYKYQYSLIGAQHGSDVSSYFGPPTPNQGPDFNKAFMTIWGNFITQNNPSISASVANGASSNSTMGMAATNFPAWSLAAPLQLNLNQTGGTAFSSMSLGGTAPNITEFEEPGLVNDFEIVDAYTWEGGRGMRCDFWRSVGSIVPE
;
A
#
# COMPACT_ATOMS: atom_id res chain seq x y z
N MET A 1 -1.12 -16.29 9.98
CA MET A 1 -1.96 -15.59 8.97
C MET A 1 -1.06 -14.70 8.13
N THR A 2 -1.45 -14.34 6.90
CA THR A 2 -0.70 -13.40 6.03
C THR A 2 -1.55 -12.18 5.62
N PRO A 3 -1.93 -11.27 6.54
CA PRO A 3 -2.70 -10.07 6.19
C PRO A 3 -1.90 -9.14 5.29
N GLN A 4 -2.60 -8.44 4.40
CA GLN A 4 -1.98 -7.68 3.32
C GLN A 4 -2.77 -6.41 3.00
N ASN A 5 -2.10 -5.45 2.35
CA ASN A 5 -2.74 -4.36 1.64
C ASN A 5 -1.89 -3.98 0.41
N ASN A 6 -2.53 -3.37 -0.58
CA ASN A 6 -1.84 -2.73 -1.68
C ASN A 6 -1.49 -1.28 -1.31
N ALA A 7 -0.51 -0.68 -1.98
CA ALA A 7 -0.09 0.69 -1.66
C ALA A 7 -1.18 1.74 -1.95
N ASN A 8 -2.00 1.52 -2.99
CA ASN A 8 -3.04 2.43 -3.45
C ASN A 8 -4.43 1.77 -3.43
N GLU A 9 -4.93 1.39 -2.26
CA GLU A 9 -6.26 0.77 -2.14
C GLU A 9 -7.41 1.72 -2.48
N GLY A 10 -7.22 3.03 -2.29
CA GLY A 10 -8.28 4.04 -2.32
C GLY A 10 -8.78 4.56 -3.68
N PRO A 11 -7.93 4.77 -4.72
CA PRO A 11 -8.32 5.58 -5.89
C PRO A 11 -9.56 5.10 -6.65
N ALA A 12 -9.87 3.79 -6.62
CA ALA A 12 -11.06 3.25 -7.26
C ALA A 12 -12.38 3.53 -6.49
N PHE A 13 -12.30 4.00 -5.25
CA PHE A 13 -13.42 4.12 -4.32
C PHE A 13 -13.69 5.56 -3.84
N THR A 14 -12.88 6.51 -4.29
CA THR A 14 -13.01 7.93 -3.97
C THR A 14 -13.45 8.73 -5.20
N PRO A 15 -14.17 9.85 -5.02
CA PRO A 15 -14.37 10.81 -6.10
C PRO A 15 -13.02 11.32 -6.61
N GLN A 16 -12.83 11.38 -7.92
CA GLN A 16 -11.57 11.78 -8.56
C GLN A 16 -11.58 13.26 -8.99
N ASN A 17 -12.12 14.10 -8.12
CA ASN A 17 -12.32 15.54 -8.34
C ASN A 17 -12.22 16.36 -7.05
N ILE A 18 -11.46 15.89 -6.05
CA ILE A 18 -11.24 16.56 -4.77
C ILE A 18 -10.03 17.50 -4.93
N VAL A 19 -10.29 18.80 -5.09
CA VAL A 19 -9.26 19.78 -5.46
C VAL A 19 -8.85 20.64 -4.27
N THR A 20 -9.78 20.97 -3.38
CA THR A 20 -9.59 21.88 -2.25
C THR A 20 -9.76 21.16 -0.91
N GLU A 21 -9.33 21.79 0.19
CA GLU A 21 -9.60 21.26 1.54
C GLU A 21 -11.11 21.23 1.84
N ASP A 22 -11.88 22.19 1.32
CA ASP A 22 -13.34 22.19 1.45
C ASP A 22 -13.96 20.96 0.75
N ASP A 23 -13.49 20.61 -0.46
CA ASP A 23 -13.91 19.38 -1.15
C ASP A 23 -13.57 18.13 -0.32
N PHE A 24 -12.39 18.12 0.29
CA PHE A 24 -11.94 17.02 1.15
C PHE A 24 -12.82 16.90 2.41
N VAL A 25 -13.16 18.01 3.07
CA VAL A 25 -14.06 18.01 4.23
C VAL A 25 -15.46 17.54 3.84
N VAL A 26 -15.99 17.96 2.68
CA VAL A 26 -17.25 17.46 2.14
C VAL A 26 -17.18 15.95 1.89
N PHE A 27 -16.07 15.46 1.34
CA PHE A 27 -15.84 14.03 1.19
C PHE A 27 -15.87 13.29 2.54
N LEU A 28 -15.21 13.81 3.58
CA LEU A 28 -15.21 13.20 4.91
C LEU A 28 -16.63 13.05 5.49
N TYR A 29 -17.47 14.07 5.37
CA TYR A 29 -18.86 13.99 5.83
C TYR A 29 -19.71 13.00 5.04
N ASN A 30 -19.43 12.82 3.76
CA ASN A 30 -20.11 11.82 2.93
C ASN A 30 -19.64 10.40 3.24
N ALA A 31 -18.33 10.20 3.39
CA ALA A 31 -17.72 8.89 3.67
C ALA A 31 -17.95 8.43 5.11
N PHE A 32 -18.00 9.37 6.07
CA PHE A 32 -18.16 9.10 7.50
C PHE A 32 -19.32 9.93 8.08
N PRO A 33 -20.59 9.54 7.84
CA PRO A 33 -21.75 10.36 8.18
C PRO A 33 -21.96 10.63 9.67
N LEU A 34 -21.27 9.90 10.55
CA LEU A 34 -21.33 10.08 12.00
C LEU A 34 -20.20 10.95 12.56
N PHE A 35 -19.28 11.44 11.71
CA PHE A 35 -18.22 12.33 12.16
C PHE A 35 -18.80 13.69 12.57
N THR A 36 -18.28 14.22 13.67
CA THR A 36 -18.49 15.58 14.11
C THR A 36 -17.40 16.51 13.57
N ASP A 37 -17.55 17.83 13.76
CA ASP A 37 -16.49 18.80 13.43
C ASP A 37 -15.17 18.49 14.17
N ASP A 38 -15.23 17.93 15.39
CA ASP A 38 -14.05 17.51 16.14
C ASP A 38 -13.36 16.31 15.48
N ASP A 39 -14.13 15.32 15.04
CA ASP A 39 -13.59 14.16 14.33
C ASP A 39 -12.95 14.55 13.00
N VAL A 40 -13.60 15.44 12.23
CA VAL A 40 -13.02 16.01 11.00
C VAL A 40 -11.73 16.75 11.32
N SER A 41 -11.71 17.57 12.37
CA SER A 41 -10.48 18.28 12.80
C SER A 41 -9.36 17.31 13.16
N ARG A 42 -9.69 16.16 13.77
CA ARG A 42 -8.72 15.09 14.05
C ARG A 42 -8.23 14.42 12.77
N VAL A 43 -9.10 14.15 11.79
CA VAL A 43 -8.65 13.68 10.46
C VAL A 43 -7.67 14.69 9.85
N LEU A 44 -7.99 15.99 9.90
CA LEU A 44 -7.11 17.02 9.33
C LEU A 44 -5.73 17.03 10.01
N LEU A 45 -5.69 16.78 11.31
CA LEU A 45 -4.47 16.67 12.11
C LEU A 45 -3.63 15.42 11.73
N TYR A 46 -4.27 14.25 11.60
CA TYR A 46 -3.56 13.00 11.31
C TYR A 46 -3.17 12.86 9.83
N TYR A 47 -3.85 13.56 8.94
CA TYR A 47 -3.55 13.61 7.51
C TYR A 47 -3.10 15.01 7.09
N PRO A 48 -1.94 15.52 7.53
CA PRO A 48 -1.55 16.89 7.20
C PRO A 48 -1.28 17.06 5.70
N SER A 49 -1.80 18.15 5.13
CA SER A 49 -1.55 18.59 3.76
C SER A 49 -1.41 20.11 3.71
N THR A 50 -1.06 20.65 2.54
CA THR A 50 -1.11 22.10 2.32
C THR A 50 -2.52 22.53 1.92
N ASN A 51 -2.88 23.78 2.18
CA ASN A 51 -4.17 24.35 1.74
C ASN A 51 -4.14 24.78 0.27
N ALA A 52 -3.06 24.49 -0.46
CA ALA A 52 -3.00 24.76 -1.90
C ALA A 52 -3.97 23.81 -2.63
N SER A 53 -4.67 24.35 -3.62
CA SER A 53 -5.46 23.53 -4.53
C SER A 53 -4.57 22.56 -5.29
N VAL A 54 -5.09 21.35 -5.54
CA VAL A 54 -4.41 20.35 -6.37
C VAL A 54 -4.21 20.92 -7.77
N ASP A 55 -2.95 20.95 -8.21
CA ASP A 55 -2.62 21.22 -9.61
C ASP A 55 -2.60 19.90 -10.36
N MET A 56 -3.63 19.69 -11.19
CA MET A 56 -3.83 18.49 -12.02
C MET A 56 -2.72 18.27 -13.07
N SER A 57 -1.78 19.22 -13.22
CA SER A 57 -0.60 19.10 -14.07
C SER A 57 0.68 18.69 -13.31
N THR A 58 0.60 18.57 -11.98
CA THR A 58 1.70 18.05 -11.15
C THR A 58 2.00 16.62 -11.54
N LEU A 59 3.28 16.25 -11.54
CA LEU A 59 3.70 14.89 -11.82
C LEU A 59 3.40 14.00 -10.62
N ASP A 60 2.55 13.00 -10.83
CA ASP A 60 2.23 11.96 -9.85
C ASP A 60 3.31 10.85 -9.87
N PHE A 61 3.77 10.39 -8.70
CA PHE A 61 4.74 9.30 -8.60
C PHE A 61 4.63 8.43 -7.35
N ALA A 62 5.17 7.21 -7.43
CA ALA A 62 5.24 6.31 -6.28
C ALA A 62 6.26 6.82 -5.25
N THR A 63 5.86 6.89 -3.98
CA THR A 63 6.70 7.33 -2.87
C THR A 63 7.68 6.24 -2.43
N SER A 64 8.80 6.64 -1.82
CA SER A 64 9.74 5.68 -1.22
C SER A 64 9.30 5.17 0.16
N GLY A 65 8.27 5.79 0.74
CA GLY A 65 7.68 5.49 2.06
C GLY A 65 8.55 5.81 3.28
N ASN A 66 9.86 5.92 3.13
CA ASN A 66 10.83 6.20 4.20
C ASN A 66 11.29 7.67 4.28
N SER A 67 10.88 8.50 3.33
CA SER A 67 11.21 9.93 3.28
C SER A 67 10.06 10.72 2.66
N THR A 68 10.09 12.04 2.77
CA THR A 68 9.13 12.91 2.08
C THR A 68 9.45 13.00 0.58
N PRO A 69 8.44 13.04 -0.30
CA PRO A 69 7.01 12.97 0.00
C PRO A 69 6.53 11.55 0.35
N THR A 70 5.39 11.47 1.04
CA THR A 70 4.78 10.21 1.51
C THR A 70 3.35 10.08 0.98
N ALA A 71 2.75 8.90 1.10
CA ALA A 71 1.38 8.58 0.66
C ALA A 71 0.29 9.49 1.26
N LEU A 72 0.61 10.33 2.23
CA LEU A 72 -0.27 11.39 2.71
C LEU A 72 -0.65 12.40 1.62
N ASN A 73 0.28 12.72 0.71
CA ASN A 73 0.12 13.81 -0.26
C ASN A 73 0.60 13.48 -1.67
N GLU A 74 1.20 12.30 -1.88
CA GLU A 74 1.76 11.89 -3.16
C GLU A 74 1.49 10.40 -3.41
N SER A 75 1.02 10.05 -4.60
CA SER A 75 1.04 8.68 -5.14
C SER A 75 1.09 8.74 -6.67
N THR A 76 1.10 7.58 -7.31
CA THR A 76 1.01 7.47 -8.77
C THR A 76 -0.32 7.94 -9.35
N PHE A 77 -1.37 8.14 -8.53
CA PHE A 77 -2.71 8.53 -9.00
C PHE A 77 -3.08 9.96 -8.72
N ALA A 78 -2.48 10.56 -7.70
CA ALA A 78 -2.90 11.86 -7.21
C ALA A 78 -1.85 12.51 -6.33
N THR A 79 -1.99 13.84 -6.20
CA THR A 79 -1.32 14.66 -5.21
C THR A 79 -2.30 15.43 -4.32
N GLY A 80 -1.80 15.97 -3.21
CA GLY A 80 -2.52 16.91 -2.36
C GLY A 80 -3.84 16.35 -1.81
N GLN A 81 -4.93 17.12 -1.94
CA GLN A 81 -6.22 16.79 -1.31
C GLN A 81 -6.88 15.53 -1.90
N GLN A 82 -6.69 15.26 -3.19
CA GLN A 82 -7.16 14.01 -3.80
C GLN A 82 -6.44 12.80 -3.21
N GLN A 83 -5.10 12.85 -3.13
CA GLN A 83 -4.33 11.77 -2.52
C GLN A 83 -4.66 11.58 -1.04
N ARG A 84 -4.92 12.68 -0.33
CA ARG A 84 -5.37 12.65 1.06
C ARG A 84 -6.68 11.87 1.21
N ALA A 85 -7.65 12.11 0.32
CA ALA A 85 -8.92 11.37 0.28
C ALA A 85 -8.71 9.88 -0.02
N ASP A 86 -7.91 9.57 -1.04
CA ASP A 86 -7.58 8.20 -1.42
C ASP A 86 -6.93 7.45 -0.26
N ASN A 87 -5.98 8.08 0.44
CA ASN A 87 -5.29 7.47 1.57
C ASN A 87 -6.18 7.35 2.82
N VAL A 88 -7.10 8.30 3.07
CA VAL A 88 -8.10 8.18 4.15
C VAL A 88 -9.01 6.98 3.93
N TYR A 89 -9.56 6.83 2.72
CA TYR A 89 -10.45 5.71 2.40
C TYR A 89 -9.69 4.38 2.46
N ALA A 90 -8.49 4.33 1.87
CA ALA A 90 -7.62 3.16 1.90
C ALA A 90 -7.34 2.70 3.35
N GLU A 91 -7.01 3.65 4.23
CA GLU A 91 -6.63 3.34 5.60
C GLU A 91 -7.81 2.93 6.48
N ALA A 92 -8.95 3.60 6.35
CA ALA A 92 -10.15 3.21 7.08
C ALA A 92 -10.67 1.82 6.68
N THR A 93 -10.63 1.48 5.39
CA THR A 93 -11.33 0.30 4.85
C THR A 93 -10.45 -0.94 4.68
N PHE A 94 -9.17 -0.78 4.30
CA PHE A 94 -8.33 -1.92 3.91
C PHE A 94 -7.05 -2.01 4.73
N VAL A 95 -6.27 -0.93 4.74
CA VAL A 95 -4.91 -0.94 5.28
C VAL A 95 -4.93 -1.17 6.79
N CYS A 96 -5.63 -0.34 7.57
CA CYS A 96 -5.62 -0.48 9.02
C CYS A 96 -6.31 -1.77 9.52
N PRO A 97 -7.45 -2.20 8.95
CA PRO A 97 -7.98 -3.53 9.22
C PRO A 97 -6.96 -4.66 9.00
N SER A 98 -6.11 -4.58 7.97
CA SER A 98 -5.05 -5.59 7.75
C SER A 98 -3.99 -5.60 8.88
N TYR A 99 -3.71 -4.45 9.50
CA TYR A 99 -2.79 -4.34 10.65
C TYR A 99 -3.40 -4.95 11.90
N TRP A 100 -4.67 -4.65 12.17
CA TRP A 100 -5.41 -5.18 13.30
C TRP A 100 -5.59 -6.69 13.19
N LEU A 101 -5.79 -7.19 11.96
CA LEU A 101 -5.82 -8.60 11.67
C LEU A 101 -4.46 -9.26 11.90
N ALA A 102 -3.36 -8.60 11.57
CA ALA A 102 -2.02 -9.11 11.87
C ALA A 102 -1.81 -9.23 13.39
N GLU A 103 -2.19 -8.19 14.14
CA GLU A 103 -2.13 -8.19 15.60
C GLU A 103 -2.99 -9.28 16.24
N ALA A 104 -4.27 -9.41 15.84
CA ALA A 104 -5.21 -10.38 16.41
C ALA A 104 -4.76 -11.84 16.24
N PHE A 105 -3.92 -12.11 15.24
CA PHE A 105 -3.38 -13.43 14.91
C PHE A 105 -1.92 -13.66 15.34
N THR A 106 -1.34 -12.76 16.15
CA THR A 106 0.02 -12.89 16.71
C THR A 106 0.04 -13.43 18.17
N ASN A 107 -1.11 -13.86 18.72
CA ASN A 107 -1.22 -14.36 20.10
C ASN A 107 -1.55 -15.87 20.17
N ASN A 108 -1.25 -16.50 21.32
CA ASN A 108 -1.53 -17.91 21.63
C ASN A 108 -0.86 -18.88 20.65
N ASP A 109 0.48 -18.84 20.56
CA ASP A 109 1.32 -19.66 19.67
C ASP A 109 1.04 -19.50 18.16
N ARG A 110 0.24 -18.50 17.78
CA ARG A 110 -0.02 -18.15 16.39
C ARG A 110 0.97 -17.09 15.91
N ILE A 111 1.41 -17.25 14.68
CA ILE A 111 2.33 -16.33 14.01
C ILE A 111 1.59 -15.66 12.84
N SER A 112 1.76 -14.35 12.73
CA SER A 112 1.28 -13.56 11.60
C SER A 112 2.45 -12.95 10.84
N TYR A 113 2.29 -12.74 9.54
CA TYR A 113 3.28 -12.12 8.67
C TYR A 113 2.57 -11.05 7.84
N LYS A 114 3.01 -9.80 7.92
CA LYS A 114 2.40 -8.67 7.21
C LYS A 114 3.22 -8.33 5.98
N TYR A 115 2.56 -8.07 4.86
CA TYR A 115 3.19 -7.42 3.71
C TYR A 115 2.35 -6.29 3.15
N GLN A 116 2.99 -5.46 2.32
CA GLN A 116 2.36 -4.50 1.42
C GLN A 116 2.77 -4.83 -0.03
N TYR A 117 1.82 -4.89 -0.95
CA TYR A 117 2.09 -4.93 -2.39
C TYR A 117 2.30 -3.51 -2.91
N SER A 118 3.43 -3.24 -3.56
CA SER A 118 3.87 -1.88 -3.89
C SER A 118 4.49 -1.71 -5.27
N LEU A 119 4.19 -2.62 -6.20
CA LEU A 119 4.46 -2.33 -7.62
C LEU A 119 3.77 -1.03 -8.01
N ILE A 120 4.38 -0.25 -8.89
CA ILE A 120 3.79 0.99 -9.42
C ILE A 120 2.37 0.68 -9.94
N GLY A 121 1.42 1.53 -9.56
CA GLY A 121 0.00 1.23 -9.65
C GLY A 121 -0.54 0.68 -8.33
N ALA A 122 -0.24 -0.56 -7.95
CA ALA A 122 -0.70 -1.19 -6.68
C ALA A 122 -2.12 -0.81 -6.24
N GLN A 123 -3.06 -0.79 -7.18
CA GLN A 123 -4.48 -0.56 -6.88
C GLN A 123 -5.11 -1.77 -6.21
N HIS A 124 -6.27 -1.56 -5.58
CA HIS A 124 -7.07 -2.66 -5.03
C HIS A 124 -7.21 -3.84 -6.00
N GLY A 125 -6.81 -5.03 -5.56
CA GLY A 125 -6.89 -6.27 -6.33
C GLY A 125 -5.82 -6.46 -7.43
N SER A 126 -4.95 -5.49 -7.67
CA SER A 126 -3.87 -5.61 -8.67
C SER A 126 -2.82 -6.66 -8.32
N ASP A 127 -2.70 -7.03 -7.06
CA ASP A 127 -1.83 -8.09 -6.55
C ASP A 127 -2.28 -9.50 -6.98
N VAL A 128 -3.58 -9.70 -7.20
CA VAL A 128 -4.19 -11.02 -7.47
C VAL A 128 -3.56 -11.71 -8.69
N SER A 129 -3.34 -10.98 -9.78
CA SER A 129 -2.70 -11.52 -10.99
C SER A 129 -1.24 -11.90 -10.76
N SER A 130 -0.55 -11.31 -9.78
CA SER A 130 0.84 -11.64 -9.49
C SER A 130 1.02 -13.06 -8.96
N TYR A 131 0.04 -13.57 -8.18
CA TYR A 131 0.15 -14.88 -7.54
C TYR A 131 -0.86 -15.93 -8.03
N PHE A 132 -1.97 -15.54 -8.67
CA PHE A 132 -2.88 -16.48 -9.36
C PHE A 132 -2.72 -16.53 -10.87
N GLY A 133 -2.20 -15.46 -11.49
CA GLY A 133 -2.01 -15.36 -12.94
C GLY A 133 -3.31 -15.13 -13.74
N PRO A 134 -3.18 -14.78 -15.04
CA PRO A 134 -1.92 -14.43 -15.72
C PRO A 134 -1.38 -13.06 -15.26
N PRO A 135 -0.04 -12.84 -15.29
CA PRO A 135 0.56 -11.55 -14.96
C PRO A 135 0.09 -10.41 -15.86
N THR A 136 0.03 -9.20 -15.30
CA THR A 136 -0.04 -7.94 -16.07
C THR A 136 1.34 -7.52 -16.57
N PRO A 137 1.45 -6.61 -17.58
CA PRO A 137 2.74 -6.21 -18.15
C PRO A 137 3.72 -5.62 -17.13
N ASN A 138 3.19 -4.95 -16.09
CA ASN A 138 3.97 -4.40 -15.00
C ASN A 138 4.37 -5.41 -13.93
N GLN A 139 4.15 -6.71 -14.11
CA GLN A 139 4.48 -7.76 -13.15
C GLN A 139 5.61 -8.63 -13.70
N GLY A 140 6.83 -8.39 -13.23
CA GLY A 140 8.02 -9.11 -13.70
C GLY A 140 7.96 -10.61 -13.37
N PRO A 141 8.49 -11.49 -14.24
CA PRO A 141 8.42 -12.94 -14.03
C PRO A 141 9.11 -13.39 -12.73
N ASP A 142 10.19 -12.72 -12.33
CA ASP A 142 10.88 -12.99 -11.07
C ASP A 142 10.09 -12.51 -9.84
N PHE A 143 9.38 -11.39 -9.96
CA PHE A 143 8.48 -10.90 -8.92
C PHE A 143 7.35 -11.91 -8.70
N ASN A 144 6.68 -12.34 -9.77
CA ASN A 144 5.61 -13.32 -9.72
C ASN A 144 6.10 -14.65 -9.13
N LYS A 145 7.28 -15.11 -9.57
CA LYS A 145 7.87 -16.34 -9.03
C LYS A 145 8.10 -16.22 -7.53
N ALA A 146 8.65 -15.10 -7.06
CA ALA A 146 8.87 -14.87 -5.65
C ALA A 146 7.56 -14.81 -4.86
N PHE A 147 6.58 -14.05 -5.34
CA PHE A 147 5.30 -13.87 -4.66
C PHE A 147 4.49 -15.17 -4.58
N MET A 148 4.44 -15.95 -5.66
CA MET A 148 3.85 -17.29 -5.65
C MET A 148 4.57 -18.23 -4.66
N THR A 149 5.90 -18.12 -4.55
CA THR A 149 6.68 -18.97 -3.65
C THR A 149 6.48 -18.57 -2.18
N ILE A 150 6.35 -17.27 -1.87
CA ILE A 150 5.99 -16.76 -0.54
C ILE A 150 4.68 -17.38 -0.07
N TRP A 151 3.62 -17.29 -0.90
CA TRP A 151 2.32 -17.90 -0.60
C TRP A 151 2.40 -19.42 -0.49
N GLY A 152 3.09 -20.08 -1.41
CA GLY A 152 3.28 -21.53 -1.38
C GLY A 152 3.98 -22.03 -0.12
N ASN A 153 5.03 -21.34 0.33
CA ASN A 153 5.75 -21.67 1.56
C ASN A 153 4.89 -21.42 2.80
N PHE A 154 4.16 -20.30 2.86
CA PHE A 154 3.24 -20.07 3.97
C PHE A 154 2.19 -21.19 4.08
N ILE A 155 1.56 -21.57 2.98
CA ILE A 155 0.51 -22.61 2.96
C ILE A 155 1.07 -23.99 3.37
N THR A 156 2.25 -24.35 2.88
CA THR A 156 2.80 -25.71 3.05
C THR A 156 3.66 -25.87 4.30
N GLN A 157 4.22 -24.77 4.82
CA GLN A 157 5.26 -24.78 5.86
C GLN A 157 4.98 -23.82 7.03
N ASN A 158 3.89 -23.04 6.98
CA ASN A 158 3.59 -21.97 7.95
C ASN A 158 4.68 -20.88 8.07
N ASN A 159 5.56 -20.78 7.07
CA ASN A 159 6.64 -19.79 7.00
C ASN A 159 6.74 -19.25 5.56
N PRO A 160 6.50 -17.96 5.33
CA PRO A 160 6.53 -17.35 3.99
C PRO A 160 7.94 -17.08 3.44
N SER A 161 9.00 -17.30 4.23
CA SER A 161 10.38 -17.01 3.80
C SER A 161 10.78 -17.82 2.57
N ILE A 162 11.54 -17.21 1.66
CA ILE A 162 11.98 -17.82 0.40
C ILE A 162 13.51 -17.86 0.29
N SER A 163 14.08 -18.63 -0.63
CA SER A 163 15.53 -18.64 -0.82
C SER A 163 16.02 -17.33 -1.46
N ALA A 164 17.28 -16.95 -1.21
CA ALA A 164 17.88 -15.76 -1.81
C ALA A 164 17.83 -15.75 -3.35
N SER A 165 17.97 -16.92 -3.98
CA SER A 165 17.86 -17.07 -5.44
C SER A 165 16.46 -16.71 -5.96
N VAL A 166 15.41 -17.04 -5.22
CA VAL A 166 14.03 -16.71 -5.60
C VAL A 166 13.72 -15.26 -5.25
N ALA A 167 14.23 -14.77 -4.12
CA ALA A 167 14.00 -13.42 -3.65
C ALA A 167 14.61 -12.36 -4.60
N ASN A 168 15.85 -12.58 -5.06
CA ASN A 168 16.52 -11.68 -6.00
C ASN A 168 16.02 -11.83 -7.45
N GLY A 169 15.56 -13.02 -7.85
CA GLY A 169 15.19 -13.31 -9.23
C GLY A 169 16.37 -13.75 -10.10
N ALA A 170 16.08 -14.43 -11.20
CA ALA A 170 17.10 -14.87 -12.17
C ALA A 170 17.61 -13.72 -13.06
N SER A 171 16.83 -12.65 -13.22
CA SER A 171 17.19 -11.45 -13.98
C SER A 171 18.20 -10.54 -13.25
N SER A 172 18.43 -10.80 -11.96
CA SER A 172 19.18 -9.90 -11.08
C SER A 172 20.59 -10.42 -10.76
N ASN A 173 21.59 -9.55 -10.90
CA ASN A 173 22.90 -9.69 -10.25
C ASN A 173 22.94 -9.01 -8.87
N SER A 174 21.81 -8.48 -8.41
CA SER A 174 21.70 -7.69 -7.18
C SER A 174 21.26 -8.53 -5.99
N THR A 175 21.51 -8.02 -4.79
CA THR A 175 21.03 -8.57 -3.52
C THR A 175 19.84 -7.79 -2.93
N MET A 176 19.22 -6.91 -3.71
CA MET A 176 18.12 -6.04 -3.26
C MET A 176 16.88 -6.82 -2.83
N GLY A 177 16.58 -7.98 -3.43
CA GLY A 177 15.41 -8.78 -3.07
C GLY A 177 15.53 -9.59 -1.77
N MET A 178 16.66 -9.55 -1.06
CA MET A 178 16.93 -10.46 0.06
C MET A 178 16.03 -10.28 1.29
N ALA A 179 15.25 -9.21 1.40
CA ALA A 179 14.31 -8.99 2.50
C ALA A 179 13.34 -10.16 2.73
N ALA A 180 12.92 -10.83 1.66
CA ALA A 180 12.00 -11.97 1.75
C ALA A 180 12.67 -13.29 2.22
N THR A 181 13.99 -13.31 2.39
CA THR A 181 14.72 -14.52 2.85
C THR A 181 14.56 -14.81 4.33
N ASN A 182 14.22 -13.77 5.10
CA ASN A 182 13.88 -13.87 6.51
C ASN A 182 12.65 -13.00 6.75
N PHE A 183 11.49 -13.48 6.29
CA PHE A 183 10.24 -12.75 6.40
C PHE A 183 9.89 -12.64 7.90
N PRO A 184 9.90 -11.42 8.48
CA PRO A 184 9.72 -11.25 9.90
C PRO A 184 8.29 -11.59 10.33
N ALA A 185 8.17 -12.29 11.45
CA ALA A 185 6.90 -12.40 12.15
C ALA A 185 6.46 -11.02 12.65
N TRP A 186 5.18 -10.71 12.43
CA TRP A 186 4.55 -9.50 12.93
C TRP A 186 4.49 -9.50 14.46
N SER A 187 4.81 -8.37 15.08
CA SER A 187 4.60 -8.14 16.51
C SER A 187 4.30 -6.67 16.79
N LEU A 188 3.60 -6.37 17.88
CA LEU A 188 3.37 -4.97 18.27
C LEU A 188 4.65 -4.25 18.73
N ALA A 189 5.60 -5.00 19.31
CA ALA A 189 6.87 -4.43 19.76
C ALA A 189 7.83 -4.13 18.59
N ALA A 190 7.68 -4.84 17.48
CA ALA A 190 8.43 -4.66 16.25
C ALA A 190 7.49 -4.94 15.05
N PRO A 191 6.66 -3.95 14.63
CA PRO A 191 5.66 -4.12 13.59
C PRO A 191 6.29 -4.07 12.19
N LEU A 192 7.15 -5.05 11.91
CA LEU A 192 7.84 -5.15 10.64
C LEU A 192 6.91 -5.74 9.57
N GLN A 193 6.92 -5.14 8.39
CA GLN A 193 6.24 -5.68 7.21
C GLN A 193 7.22 -5.85 6.04
N LEU A 194 6.95 -6.83 5.18
CA LEU A 194 7.62 -6.95 3.89
C LEU A 194 6.97 -6.00 2.89
N ASN A 195 7.75 -5.11 2.29
CA ASN A 195 7.35 -4.32 1.14
C ASN A 195 7.72 -5.09 -0.14
N LEU A 196 6.71 -5.50 -0.91
CA LEU A 196 6.90 -6.20 -2.18
C LEU A 196 6.88 -5.19 -3.32
N ASN A 197 8.06 -4.80 -3.80
CA ASN A 197 8.23 -3.88 -4.92
C ASN A 197 9.20 -4.45 -5.99
N GLN A 198 9.33 -3.73 -7.11
CA GLN A 198 10.33 -3.97 -8.15
C GLN A 198 10.81 -2.64 -8.75
N THR A 199 11.95 -2.67 -9.42
CA THR A 199 12.56 -1.52 -10.11
C THR A 199 12.93 -1.89 -11.54
N GLY A 200 13.42 -0.91 -12.31
CA GLY A 200 13.84 -1.08 -13.69
C GLY A 200 12.68 -1.14 -14.69
N GLY A 201 12.89 -1.82 -15.80
CA GLY A 201 11.91 -1.95 -16.88
C GLY A 201 11.87 -0.75 -17.85
N THR A 202 10.91 -0.82 -18.77
CA THR A 202 10.62 0.20 -19.78
C THR A 202 9.27 0.84 -19.47
N ALA A 203 9.23 2.17 -19.44
CA ALA A 203 8.01 2.90 -19.11
C ALA A 203 6.91 2.71 -20.17
N PHE A 204 5.68 2.49 -19.73
CA PHE A 204 4.48 2.47 -20.57
C PHE A 204 3.31 3.15 -19.86
N SER A 205 2.34 3.64 -20.63
CA SER A 205 1.11 4.19 -20.06
C SER A 205 0.12 3.06 -19.79
N SER A 206 -0.34 2.99 -18.54
CA SER A 206 -1.33 2.03 -18.08
C SER A 206 -2.62 2.74 -17.71
N MET A 207 -3.75 2.10 -17.96
CA MET A 207 -5.06 2.61 -17.54
C MET A 207 -5.31 2.18 -16.11
N SER A 208 -5.81 3.11 -15.27
CA SER A 208 -6.30 2.76 -13.94
C SER A 208 -7.31 1.62 -14.00
N LEU A 209 -7.21 0.66 -13.08
CA LEU A 209 -8.25 -0.34 -12.88
C LEU A 209 -9.59 0.38 -12.60
N GLY A 210 -10.65 -0.09 -13.26
CA GLY A 210 -11.99 0.50 -13.14
C GLY A 210 -12.23 1.79 -13.96
N GLY A 211 -11.18 2.40 -14.56
CA GLY A 211 -11.31 3.58 -15.42
C GLY A 211 -11.78 4.86 -14.70
N THR A 212 -11.81 4.87 -13.37
CA THR A 212 -12.24 6.01 -12.56
C THR A 212 -11.09 6.96 -12.25
N ALA A 213 -9.88 6.43 -12.02
CA ALA A 213 -8.67 7.21 -11.74
C ALA A 213 -7.87 7.51 -13.04
N PRO A 214 -6.94 8.48 -13.03
CA PRO A 214 -6.17 8.85 -14.21
C PRO A 214 -5.27 7.71 -14.71
N ASN A 215 -4.85 7.80 -15.97
CA ASN A 215 -3.81 6.92 -16.50
C ASN A 215 -2.48 7.21 -15.82
N ILE A 216 -1.70 6.17 -15.56
CA ILE A 216 -0.43 6.24 -14.85
C ILE A 216 0.72 5.74 -15.73
N THR A 217 1.94 6.07 -15.33
CA THR A 217 3.15 5.46 -15.91
C THR A 217 3.53 4.25 -15.09
N GLU A 218 3.54 3.07 -15.72
CA GLU A 218 4.05 1.82 -15.17
C GLU A 218 5.30 1.39 -15.94
N PHE A 219 5.94 0.28 -15.53
CA PHE A 219 7.14 -0.24 -16.17
C PHE A 219 6.97 -1.72 -16.51
N GLU A 220 7.30 -2.10 -17.73
CA GLU A 220 7.25 -3.48 -18.23
C GLU A 220 8.65 -4.01 -18.58
N GLU A 221 8.75 -5.30 -18.89
CA GLU A 221 9.99 -5.87 -19.42
C GLU A 221 10.39 -5.21 -20.76
N PRO A 222 11.70 -5.19 -21.11
CA PRO A 222 12.82 -5.80 -20.42
C PRO A 222 13.36 -4.95 -19.25
N GLY A 223 13.87 -5.61 -18.22
CA GLY A 223 14.73 -5.03 -17.18
C GLY A 223 14.09 -4.88 -15.80
N LEU A 224 12.96 -5.54 -15.53
CA LEU A 224 12.34 -5.52 -14.20
C LEU A 224 13.15 -6.38 -13.21
N VAL A 225 13.33 -5.87 -11.99
CA VAL A 225 14.12 -6.52 -10.94
C VAL A 225 13.43 -6.33 -9.57
N ASN A 226 13.32 -7.41 -8.79
CA ASN A 226 12.74 -7.37 -7.45
C ASN A 226 13.51 -6.38 -6.54
N ASP A 227 12.75 -5.61 -5.77
CA ASP A 227 13.25 -4.65 -4.80
C ASP A 227 12.46 -4.76 -3.50
N PHE A 228 12.70 -5.85 -2.77
CA PHE A 228 11.96 -6.17 -1.57
C PHE A 228 12.65 -5.57 -0.35
N GLU A 229 11.87 -4.97 0.53
CA GLU A 229 12.38 -4.33 1.74
C GLU A 229 11.63 -4.79 2.99
N ILE A 230 12.32 -4.86 4.13
CA ILE A 230 11.65 -4.92 5.43
C ILE A 230 11.54 -3.51 5.96
N VAL A 231 10.32 -3.08 6.25
CA VAL A 231 10.04 -1.72 6.70
C VAL A 231 9.29 -1.74 8.04
N ASP A 232 9.47 -0.68 8.82
CA ASP A 232 8.68 -0.46 10.04
C ASP A 232 7.29 0.07 9.64
N ALA A 233 6.28 -0.80 9.72
CA ALA A 233 4.91 -0.50 9.35
C ALA A 233 4.29 0.62 10.20
N TYR A 234 4.81 0.87 11.41
CA TYR A 234 4.31 1.93 12.27
C TYR A 234 4.64 3.32 11.70
N THR A 235 5.89 3.48 11.26
CA THR A 235 6.39 4.75 10.72
C THR A 235 6.27 4.89 9.20
N TRP A 236 6.04 3.78 8.49
CA TRP A 236 5.95 3.71 7.03
C TRP A 236 4.96 4.75 6.47
N GLU A 237 5.28 5.36 5.32
CA GLU A 237 4.40 6.30 4.63
C GLU A 237 3.88 7.44 5.53
N GLY A 238 4.83 8.07 6.23
CA GLY A 238 4.56 9.21 7.11
C GLY A 238 3.76 8.85 8.35
N GLY A 239 3.94 7.64 8.90
CA GLY A 239 3.25 7.20 10.11
C GLY A 239 1.91 6.49 9.86
N ARG A 240 1.82 5.66 8.82
CA ARG A 240 0.63 4.87 8.47
C ARG A 240 0.11 4.04 9.65
N GLY A 241 0.98 3.30 10.35
CA GLY A 241 0.54 2.54 11.51
C GLY A 241 0.09 3.42 12.68
N MET A 242 0.68 4.60 12.88
CA MET A 242 0.17 5.59 13.85
C MET A 242 -1.24 6.07 13.49
N ARG A 243 -1.54 6.28 12.20
CA ARG A 243 -2.91 6.62 11.75
C ARG A 243 -3.89 5.46 11.97
N CYS A 244 -3.41 4.22 11.99
CA CYS A 244 -4.25 3.08 12.37
C CYS A 244 -4.66 3.08 13.84
N ASP A 245 -3.90 3.70 14.74
CA ASP A 245 -4.34 3.94 16.12
C ASP A 245 -5.47 4.98 16.17
N PHE A 246 -5.39 6.02 15.33
CA PHE A 246 -6.47 6.99 15.16
C PHE A 246 -7.76 6.30 14.69
N TRP A 247 -7.71 5.51 13.60
CA TRP A 247 -8.89 4.79 13.10
C TRP A 247 -9.47 3.83 14.11
N ARG A 248 -8.63 3.13 14.87
CA ARG A 248 -9.07 2.27 15.98
C ARG A 248 -9.83 3.07 17.03
N SER A 249 -9.41 4.30 17.33
CA SER A 249 -10.05 5.16 18.35
C SER A 249 -11.44 5.68 17.94
N VAL A 250 -11.73 5.73 16.64
CA VAL A 250 -13.02 6.20 16.10
C VAL A 250 -13.84 5.08 15.45
N GLY A 251 -13.39 3.82 15.55
CA GLY A 251 -14.00 2.70 14.83
C GLY A 251 -15.50 2.52 15.09
N SER A 252 -16.00 2.89 16.27
CA SER A 252 -17.45 2.79 16.59
C SER A 252 -18.35 3.76 15.83
N ILE A 253 -17.77 4.76 15.13
CA ILE A 253 -18.49 5.76 14.34
C ILE A 253 -18.07 5.74 12.86
N VAL A 254 -17.29 4.74 12.45
CA VAL A 254 -16.93 4.49 11.05
C VAL A 254 -17.90 3.44 10.48
N PRO A 255 -18.47 3.65 9.28
CA PRO A 255 -19.30 2.63 8.63
C PRO A 255 -18.49 1.38 8.28
N GLU A 256 -19.03 0.19 8.60
CA GLU A 256 -18.49 -1.13 8.24
C GLU A 256 -19.18 -1.75 7.01
#